data_AF-A0A819E666-F1
#
_entry.id   AF-A0A819E666-F1
#
_cell.length_a   1.000
_cell.length_b   1.000
_cell.length_c   1.000
_cell.angle_alpha   90.00
_cell.angle_beta   90.00
_cell.angle_gamma   90.00
#
_symmetry.space_group_name_H-M   'P 1'
#
loop_
_entity.id
_entity.type
_entity.pdbx_description
1 polymer ?
#
loop_
_entity_poly.entity_id
_entity_poly.type
_entity_poly.pdbx_seq_one_letter_code
_entity_poly.pdbx_strand_id
1 'polypeptide(L)'
;MSLFKYTTASVHRLDLNVYNHQFNEEECFNLSRSPLTFQCEVLFIQVINRQSIINLVKNMINLRALHIQCEDDLVQWLKNHLPSTCLIVRNSDSISQIQMWIQ
;
A
#
# COMPACT_ATOMS: atom_id res chain seq x y z
N MET A 1 16.46 -10.94 12.99
CA MET A 1 16.53 -9.48 13.21
C MET A 1 15.17 -8.91 12.83
N SER A 2 14.49 -8.22 13.75
CA SER A 2 13.20 -7.56 13.44
C SER A 2 13.48 -6.28 12.67
N LEU A 3 12.98 -6.16 11.43
CA LEU A 3 13.18 -4.98 10.58
C LEU A 3 12.49 -3.71 11.13
N PHE A 4 11.63 -3.83 12.14
CA PHE A 4 10.76 -2.74 12.57
C PHE A 4 10.93 -2.47 14.07
N LYS A 5 11.90 -1.61 14.40
CA LYS A 5 11.98 -0.96 15.71
C LYS A 5 11.18 0.35 15.69
N TYR A 6 9.85 0.26 15.65
CA TYR A 6 9.02 1.45 15.88
C TYR A 6 8.26 1.28 17.20
N THR A 7 8.54 2.21 18.10
CA THR A 7 7.89 2.37 19.41
C THR A 7 6.41 2.66 19.22
N THR A 8 5.60 2.17 20.15
CA THR A 8 4.12 2.23 20.33
C THR A 8 3.45 3.61 20.28
N ALA A 9 3.90 4.52 19.42
CA ALA A 9 3.06 5.60 18.94
C ALA A 9 2.17 5.02 17.83
N SER A 10 0.86 5.22 17.91
CA SER A 10 -0.14 4.77 16.95
C SER A 10 0.36 5.03 15.52
N VAL A 11 0.85 3.99 14.83
CA VAL A 11 1.36 4.15 13.47
C VAL A 11 0.16 4.22 12.54
N HIS A 12 -0.55 5.35 12.57
CA HIS A 12 -1.63 5.65 11.62
C HIS A 12 -1.09 5.78 10.20
N ARG A 13 0.20 6.13 10.07
CA ARG A 13 0.89 6.29 8.80
C ARG A 13 2.19 5.51 8.79
N LEU A 14 2.34 4.60 7.83
CA LEU A 14 3.56 3.86 7.57
C LEU A 14 4.13 4.29 6.22
N ASP A 15 5.33 4.85 6.23
CA ASP A 15 6.04 5.24 5.01
C ASP A 15 7.22 4.29 4.76
N LEU A 16 7.05 3.39 3.80
CA LEU A 16 8.08 2.42 3.39
C LEU A 16 8.86 2.88 2.15
N ASN A 17 8.46 3.98 1.51
CA ASN A 17 9.19 4.51 0.36
C ASN A 17 10.58 5.03 0.75
N VAL A 18 10.79 5.37 2.02
CA VAL A 18 12.09 5.79 2.58
C VAL A 18 13.19 4.73 2.41
N TYR A 19 12.82 3.47 2.22
CA TYR A 19 13.78 2.37 2.05
C TYR A 19 14.23 2.18 0.60
N ASN A 20 13.59 2.85 -0.37
CA ASN A 20 13.82 2.67 -1.81
C ASN A 20 13.86 1.18 -2.21
N HIS A 21 12.96 0.38 -1.61
CA HIS A 21 12.85 -1.06 -1.80
C HIS A 21 11.51 -1.38 -2.43
N GLN A 22 11.54 -2.17 -3.51
CA GLN A 22 10.34 -2.65 -4.17
C GLN A 22 9.88 -3.96 -3.52
N PHE A 23 8.72 -3.90 -2.85
CA PHE A 23 8.19 -5.04 -2.12
C PHE A 23 7.60 -6.08 -3.09
N ASN A 24 8.04 -7.32 -2.96
CA ASN A 24 7.48 -8.46 -3.69
C ASN A 24 6.18 -8.97 -3.04
N GLU A 25 5.60 -10.03 -3.61
CA GLU A 25 4.34 -10.60 -3.13
C GLU A 25 4.43 -11.18 -1.72
N GLU A 26 5.48 -11.95 -1.43
CA GLU A 26 5.70 -12.57 -0.12
C GLU A 26 5.90 -11.50 0.97
N GLU A 27 6.68 -10.47 0.67
CA GLU A 27 6.93 -9.36 1.59
C GLU A 27 5.64 -8.57 1.88
N CYS A 28 4.83 -8.30 0.85
CA CYS A 28 3.54 -7.62 1.03
C CYS A 28 2.55 -8.48 1.82
N PHE A 29 2.54 -9.79 1.60
CA PHE A 29 1.73 -10.73 2.38
C PHE A 29 2.15 -10.70 3.85
N ASN A 30 3.44 -10.83 4.14
CA ASN A 30 3.98 -10.75 5.49
C ASN A 30 3.70 -9.40 6.17
N LEU A 31 3.85 -8.30 5.42
CA LEU A 31 3.52 -6.95 5.89
C LEU A 31 2.05 -6.84 6.28
N SER A 32 1.13 -7.33 5.45
CA SER A 32 -0.32 -7.25 5.70
C SER A 32 -0.79 -8.04 6.92
N ARG A 33 0.04 -8.97 7.42
CA ARG A 33 -0.22 -9.76 8.64
C ARG A 33 0.58 -9.26 9.85
N SER A 34 1.45 -8.25 9.65
CA SER A 34 2.29 -7.71 10.71
C SER A 34 1.44 -6.96 11.74
N PRO A 35 1.77 -7.04 13.03
CA PRO A 35 1.08 -6.25 14.05
C PRO A 35 1.09 -4.73 13.78
N LEU A 36 2.12 -4.26 13.08
CA LEU A 36 2.31 -2.86 12.72
C LEU A 36 1.23 -2.34 11.76
N THR A 37 0.61 -3.22 10.98
CA THR A 37 -0.39 -2.81 9.98
C THR A 37 -1.81 -2.80 10.51
N PHE A 38 -2.06 -3.36 11.71
CA PHE A 38 -3.40 -3.33 12.31
C PHE A 38 -3.91 -1.93 12.63
N GLN A 39 -3.03 -0.97 12.91
CA GLN A 39 -3.42 0.42 13.19
C GLN A 39 -3.10 1.36 12.03
N CYS A 40 -2.56 0.82 10.93
CA CYS A 40 -2.14 1.60 9.79
C CYS A 40 -3.35 2.03 8.95
N GLU A 41 -3.57 3.34 8.86
CA GLU A 41 -4.60 3.95 8.03
C GLU A 41 -4.03 4.45 6.70
N VAL A 42 -2.74 4.81 6.66
CA VAL A 42 -2.08 5.37 5.48
C VAL A 42 -0.78 4.62 5.23
N LEU A 43 -0.68 3.94 4.07
CA LEU A 43 0.53 3.24 3.66
C LEU A 43 1.15 3.88 2.42
N PHE A 44 2.45 4.16 2.48
CA PHE A 44 3.26 4.52 1.32
C PHE A 44 4.21 3.36 1.03
N ILE A 45 4.14 2.79 -0.17
CA ILE A 45 4.89 1.59 -0.53
C ILE A 45 5.20 1.53 -2.03
N GLN A 46 6.37 0.97 -2.37
CA GLN A 46 6.72 0.59 -3.74
C GLN A 46 6.45 -0.92 -3.88
N VAL A 47 5.73 -1.34 -4.92
CA VAL A 47 5.38 -2.75 -5.12
C VAL A 47 5.70 -3.21 -6.54
N ILE A 48 6.15 -4.45 -6.65
CA ILE A 48 6.49 -5.07 -7.94
C ILE A 48 5.23 -5.62 -8.62
N ASN A 49 4.34 -6.25 -7.85
CA ASN A 49 3.21 -7.01 -8.38
C ASN A 49 1.87 -6.34 -8.04
N ARG A 50 0.96 -6.32 -9.02
CA ARG A 50 -0.42 -5.83 -8.86
C ARG A 50 -1.20 -6.64 -7.82
N GLN A 51 -0.92 -7.94 -7.70
CA GLN A 51 -1.55 -8.81 -6.72
C GLN A 51 -1.20 -8.39 -5.28
N SER A 52 0.02 -7.88 -5.06
CA SER A 52 0.42 -7.33 -3.76
C SER A 52 -0.50 -6.21 -3.30
N ILE A 53 -0.95 -5.34 -4.21
CA ILE A 53 -1.86 -4.23 -3.91
C ILE A 53 -3.21 -4.76 -3.41
N ILE A 54 -3.76 -5.77 -4.10
CA ILE A 54 -5.02 -6.40 -3.71
C ILE A 54 -4.89 -7.05 -2.32
N ASN A 55 -3.77 -7.72 -2.06
CA ASN A 55 -3.51 -8.37 -0.77
C ASN A 55 -3.41 -7.33 0.37
N LEU A 56 -2.75 -6.19 0.13
CA LEU A 56 -2.66 -5.11 1.13
C LEU A 56 -4.05 -4.54 1.44
N VAL A 57 -4.82 -4.18 0.42
CA VAL A 57 -6.17 -3.61 0.56
C VAL A 57 -7.12 -4.57 1.29
N LYS A 58 -7.04 -5.87 1.01
CA LYS A 58 -7.94 -6.87 1.63
C LYS A 58 -7.60 -7.18 3.08
N ASN A 59 -6.32 -7.20 3.43
CA ASN A 59 -5.87 -7.69 4.73
C ASN A 59 -5.61 -6.57 5.75
N MET A 60 -5.30 -5.35 5.29
CA MET A 60 -5.12 -4.20 6.17
C MET A 60 -6.46 -3.51 6.42
N ILE A 61 -7.26 -4.09 7.32
CA ILE A 61 -8.67 -3.71 7.56
C ILE A 61 -8.91 -2.23 7.92
N ASN A 62 -7.89 -1.55 8.45
CA ASN A 62 -7.99 -0.14 8.85
C ASN A 62 -7.37 0.80 7.80
N LEU A 63 -6.87 0.26 6.68
CA LEU A 63 -6.25 1.04 5.62
C LEU A 63 -7.31 1.91 4.92
N ARG A 64 -7.08 3.22 4.95
CA ARG A 64 -7.92 4.25 4.34
C ARG A 64 -7.26 4.91 3.14
N ALA A 65 -5.94 4.94 3.11
CA ALA A 65 -5.18 5.49 2.02
C ALA A 65 -3.96 4.63 1.68
N LEU A 66 -3.79 4.36 0.39
CA LEU A 66 -2.66 3.59 -0.14
C LEU A 66 -1.98 4.38 -1.26
N HIS A 67 -0.73 4.75 -1.04
CA HIS A 67 0.11 5.48 -1.97
C HIS A 67 1.13 4.51 -2.55
N ILE A 68 0.97 4.19 -3.84
CA ILE A 68 1.78 3.21 -4.55
C ILE A 68 2.68 3.92 -5.53
N GLN A 69 3.96 3.53 -5.53
CA GLN A 69 4.85 3.77 -6.65
C GLN A 69 4.95 2.50 -7.51
N CYS A 70 4.63 2.61 -8.79
CA CYS A 70 4.66 1.52 -9.77
C CYS A 70 4.95 2.06 -11.18
N GLU A 71 5.68 1.30 -11.99
CA GLU A 71 6.09 1.70 -13.35
C GLU A 71 5.03 1.41 -14.42
N ASP A 72 4.03 0.57 -14.11
CA ASP A 72 3.01 0.10 -15.06
C ASP A 72 1.76 0.99 -15.11
N ASP A 73 1.04 0.94 -16.24
CA ASP A 73 -0.31 1.52 -16.35
C ASP A 73 -1.36 0.69 -15.58
N LEU A 74 -1.32 0.85 -14.26
CA LEU A 74 -1.98 -0.03 -13.30
C LEU A 74 -3.37 0.48 -12.87
N VAL A 75 -3.69 1.74 -13.17
CA VAL A 75 -4.95 2.40 -12.78
C VAL A 75 -6.17 1.67 -13.31
N GLN A 76 -6.20 1.36 -14.62
CA GLN A 76 -7.37 0.75 -15.22
C GLN A 76 -7.57 -0.69 -14.73
N TRP A 77 -6.47 -1.40 -14.49
CA TRP A 77 -6.52 -2.73 -13.90
C TRP A 77 -7.10 -2.68 -12.47
N LEU A 78 -6.65 -1.74 -11.63
CA LEU A 78 -7.16 -1.58 -10.27
C LEU A 78 -8.67 -1.27 -10.25
N LYS A 79 -9.14 -0.37 -11.13
CA LYS A 79 -10.56 -0.03 -11.25
C LYS A 79 -11.45 -1.23 -11.57
N ASN A 80 -10.91 -2.23 -12.26
CA ASN A 80 -11.64 -3.45 -12.62
C ASN A 80 -11.63 -4.53 -11.51
N HIS A 81 -10.66 -4.48 -10.59
CA HIS A 81 -10.43 -5.53 -9.60
C HIS A 81 -10.73 -5.12 -8.16
N LEU A 82 -10.84 -3.82 -7.90
CA LEU A 82 -11.18 -3.28 -6.59
C LEU A 82 -12.66 -2.91 -6.49
N PRO A 83 -13.23 -2.91 -5.26
CA PRO A 83 -14.56 -2.41 -5.03
C PRO A 83 -14.73 -0.97 -5.55
N SER A 84 -15.93 -0.63 -6.03
CA SER A 84 -16.26 0.73 -6.49
C SER A 84 -16.19 1.79 -5.37
N THR A 85 -16.09 1.36 -4.11
CA THR A 85 -15.83 2.24 -2.95
C THR A 85 -14.38 2.75 -2.90
N CYS A 86 -13.47 2.16 -3.69
CA CYS A 86 -12.10 2.63 -3.80
C CYS A 86 -11.99 3.77 -4.83
N LEU A 87 -11.59 4.96 -4.39
CA LEU A 87 -11.25 6.07 -5.28
C LEU A 87 -9.79 5.97 -5.68
N ILE A 88 -9.52 5.70 -6.95
CA ILE A 88 -8.16 5.56 -7.50
C ILE A 88 -7.83 6.81 -8.33
N VAL A 89 -6.78 7.52 -7.93
CA VAL A 89 -6.29 8.75 -8.55
C VAL A 89 -4.84 8.56 -8.97
N ARG A 90 -4.49 8.92 -10.20
CA ARG A 90 -3.08 9.02 -10.63
C ARG A 90 -2.61 10.44 -10.38
N ASN A 91 -1.42 10.58 -9.80
CA ASN A 91 -0.81 11.89 -9.63
C ASN A 91 -0.41 12.45 -11.01
N SER A 92 -0.86 13.66 -11.36
CA SER A 92 -0.49 14.32 -12.62
C SER A 92 1.00 14.61 -12.70
N ASP A 93 1.64 14.80 -11.54
CA ASP A 93 3.03 15.26 -11.45
C ASP A 93 4.02 14.09 -11.46
N SER A 94 3.53 12.86 -11.28
CA SER A 94 4.34 11.64 -11.27
C SER A 94 3.54 10.48 -11.83
N ILE A 95 3.85 10.10 -13.07
CA ILE A 95 3.18 9.00 -13.78
C ILE A 95 3.27 7.66 -13.05
N SER A 96 4.29 7.49 -12.21
CA SER A 96 4.53 6.29 -11.43
C SER A 96 3.82 6.28 -10.09
N GLN A 97 3.08 7.34 -9.71
CA GLN A 97 2.38 7.41 -8.44
C GLN A 97 0.88 7.27 -8.58
N ILE A 98 0.34 6.28 -7.87
CA ILE A 98 -1.09 6.02 -7.74
C ILE A 98 -1.47 6.23 -6.29
N GLN A 99 -2.54 6.99 -6.07
CA GLN A 99 -3.15 7.18 -4.78
C GLN A 99 -4.52 6.49 -4.76
N MET A 100 -4.80 5.77 -3.70
CA MET A 100 -6.06 5.09 -3.51
C MET A 100 -6.66 5.48 -2.18
N TRP A 101 -7.93 5.85 -2.19
CA TRP A 101 -8.73 6.09 -0.98
C TRP A 101 -9.73 4.96 -0.82
N ILE A 102 -9.78 4.38 0.37
CA ILE A 102 -10.58 3.20 0.72
C ILE A 102 -11.59 3.66 1.78
N GLN A 103 -12.88 3.45 1.48
CA GLN A 103 -14.01 3.80 2.35
C GLN A 103 -14.50 2.62 3.18
#